data_AF-A0A7R9XVM4-F1
#
_entry.id   AF-A0A7R9XVM4-F1
#
_cell.length_a   1.000
_cell.length_b   1.000
_cell.length_c   1.000
_cell.angle_alpha   90.00
_cell.angle_beta   90.00
_cell.angle_gamma   90.00
#
_symmetry.space_group_name_H-M   'P 1'
#
loop_
_entity.id
_entity.type
_entity.pdbx_description
1 polymer ?
#
loop_
_entity_poly.entity_id
_entity_poly.type
_entity_poly.pdbx_seq_one_letter_code
_entity_poly.pdbx_strand_id
1 'polypeptide(L)'
;ARGEGGEVTFKARKEPLGHGYKEVLFPLGRDGAPTMRSDALHIWPRGHHMLMALANLDGSFTGTVYLPEEGKDSFDECAQAGELGSKDFFSTHYPDATPLLDDEMLDVLLPAERGGGALGMLGTMRVSTFAPAPRLALIGDAAHAIVPFFGQGCNCCFEDCATLDAAIEAAGGAATDAKLDVAVAAWARERKVNADAIA
;
A
#
# COMPACT_ATOMS: atom_id res chain seq x y z
N ALA A 1 -34.93 13.84 -30.06
CA ALA A 1 -33.65 13.49 -30.71
C ALA A 1 -32.87 12.61 -29.75
N ARG A 2 -32.60 11.36 -30.13
CA ARG A 2 -31.81 10.41 -29.34
C ARG A 2 -30.36 10.89 -29.35
N GLY A 3 -29.85 11.33 -28.21
CA GLY A 3 -28.44 11.64 -28.04
C GLY A 3 -27.62 10.36 -28.17
N GLU A 4 -26.56 10.41 -28.95
CA GLU A 4 -25.64 9.32 -29.26
C GLU A 4 -25.08 8.73 -27.96
N GLY A 5 -25.54 7.53 -27.62
CA GLY A 5 -24.95 6.70 -26.57
C GLY A 5 -23.62 6.15 -27.05
N GLY A 6 -22.57 6.97 -27.00
CA GLY A 6 -21.21 6.48 -27.07
C GLY A 6 -20.96 5.60 -25.86
N GLU A 7 -20.76 4.30 -26.08
CA GLU A 7 -20.40 3.35 -25.04
C GLU A 7 -19.07 3.82 -24.42
N VAL A 8 -19.11 4.37 -23.20
CA VAL A 8 -17.90 4.70 -22.45
C VAL A 8 -17.27 3.37 -22.06
N THR A 9 -16.30 2.90 -22.85
CA THR A 9 -15.54 1.70 -22.50
C THR A 9 -14.62 2.03 -21.32
N PHE A 10 -15.09 1.77 -20.10
CA PHE A 10 -14.24 1.79 -18.91
C PHE A 10 -13.20 0.68 -18.99
N LYS A 11 -11.92 1.02 -18.78
CA LYS A 11 -10.82 0.06 -18.74
C LYS A 11 -10.14 0.14 -17.38
N ALA A 12 -9.86 -1.02 -16.79
CA ALA A 12 -9.05 -1.16 -15.61
C ALA A 12 -7.86 -2.08 -15.90
N ARG A 13 -6.69 -1.76 -15.37
CA ARG A 13 -5.45 -2.52 -15.52
C ARG A 13 -4.84 -2.73 -14.15
N LYS A 14 -4.62 -4.01 -13.80
CA LYS A 14 -3.82 -4.42 -12.66
C LYS A 14 -2.39 -4.73 -13.11
N GLU A 15 -1.42 -4.24 -12.37
CA GLU A 15 0.00 -4.52 -12.52
C GLU A 15 0.52 -5.10 -11.20
N PRO A 16 0.52 -6.43 -11.03
CA PRO A 16 1.13 -7.06 -9.87
C PRO A 16 2.63 -6.72 -9.80
N LEU A 17 3.14 -6.46 -8.60
CA LEU A 17 4.56 -6.15 -8.40
C LEU A 17 5.45 -7.41 -8.38
N GLY A 18 4.85 -8.59 -8.16
CA GLY A 18 5.58 -9.85 -7.93
C GLY A 18 6.28 -9.90 -6.56
N HIS A 19 5.95 -8.97 -5.67
CA HIS A 19 6.42 -8.91 -4.29
C HIS A 19 5.20 -8.94 -3.37
N GLY A 20 5.37 -9.59 -2.23
CA GLY A 20 4.41 -9.53 -1.14
C GLY A 20 4.95 -8.72 0.04
N TYR A 21 4.12 -8.57 1.07
CA TYR A 21 4.58 -8.06 2.34
C TYR A 21 3.99 -8.82 3.52
N LYS A 22 4.69 -8.76 4.66
CA LYS A 22 4.18 -9.17 5.96
C LYS A 22 4.60 -8.21 7.05
N GLU A 23 3.78 -8.11 8.09
CA GLU A 23 4.03 -7.24 9.24
C GLU A 23 4.91 -7.93 10.27
N VAL A 24 5.83 -7.18 10.88
CA VAL A 24 6.81 -7.65 11.85
C VAL A 24 6.75 -6.73 13.05
N LEU A 25 6.47 -7.25 14.24
CA LEU A 25 6.45 -6.42 15.45
C LEU A 25 7.84 -6.36 16.08
N PHE A 26 8.30 -5.15 16.40
CA PHE A 26 9.46 -4.94 17.25
C PHE A 26 8.97 -4.54 18.65
N PRO A 27 9.16 -5.40 19.66
CA PRO A 27 8.71 -5.11 21.03
C PRO A 27 9.52 -3.98 21.66
N LEU A 28 9.03 -3.52 22.82
CA LEU A 28 9.82 -2.71 23.74
C LEU A 28 11.02 -3.49 24.28
N GLY A 29 12.06 -2.76 24.68
CA GLY A 29 13.18 -3.33 25.42
C GLY A 29 12.73 -3.90 26.77
N ARG A 30 13.59 -4.70 27.40
CA ARG A 30 13.32 -5.31 28.72
C ARG A 30 13.07 -4.28 29.84
N ASP A 31 13.60 -3.07 29.66
CA ASP A 31 13.40 -1.90 30.53
C ASP A 31 12.14 -1.10 30.20
N GLY A 32 11.36 -1.52 29.21
CA GLY A 32 10.18 -0.82 28.70
C GLY A 32 10.52 0.37 27.80
N ALA A 33 11.78 0.57 27.41
CA ALA A 33 12.18 1.65 26.51
C ALA A 33 12.05 1.23 25.04
N PRO A 34 11.86 2.18 24.10
CA PRO A 34 11.95 1.90 22.67
C PRO A 34 13.29 1.27 22.30
N THR A 35 13.28 0.23 21.48
CA THR A 35 14.48 -0.48 21.03
C THR A 35 15.26 0.29 19.96
N MET A 36 14.62 1.27 19.33
CA MET A 36 15.17 2.12 18.29
C MET A 36 14.72 3.58 18.49
N ARG A 37 15.27 4.50 17.69
CA ARG A 37 14.84 5.91 17.69
C ARG A 37 13.39 6.06 17.22
N SER A 38 12.51 6.59 18.06
CA SER A 38 11.08 6.76 17.73
C SER A 38 10.79 7.94 16.79
N ASP A 39 11.76 8.83 16.56
CA ASP A 39 11.64 10.03 15.70
C ASP A 39 12.13 9.80 14.26
N ALA A 40 12.21 8.54 13.84
CA ALA A 40 12.77 8.15 12.54
C ALA A 40 11.94 7.07 11.85
N LEU A 41 12.00 7.06 10.52
CA LEU A 41 11.61 5.93 9.69
C LEU A 41 12.83 5.02 9.52
N HIS A 42 12.77 3.79 10.03
CA HIS A 42 13.87 2.83 9.89
C HIS A 42 13.69 2.01 8.63
N ILE A 43 14.77 1.86 7.85
CA ILE A 43 14.77 1.11 6.59
C ILE A 43 16.06 0.29 6.49
N TRP A 44 15.92 -0.99 6.19
CA TRP A 44 16.99 -1.93 5.87
C TRP A 44 16.88 -2.37 4.39
N PRO A 45 17.50 -1.64 3.45
CA PRO A 45 17.39 -1.94 2.02
C PRO A 45 18.35 -3.05 1.60
N ARG A 46 17.89 -3.99 0.76
CA ARG A 46 18.72 -5.08 0.20
C ARG A 46 18.63 -5.21 -1.33
N GLY A 47 18.06 -4.21 -2.00
CA GLY A 47 17.90 -4.18 -3.45
C GLY A 47 16.52 -4.69 -3.85
N HIS A 48 16.34 -6.01 -3.92
CA HIS A 48 15.07 -6.65 -4.31
C HIS A 48 14.18 -7.06 -3.14
N HIS A 49 14.63 -6.86 -1.90
CA HIS A 49 13.80 -6.95 -0.70
C HIS A 49 14.21 -5.85 0.29
N MET A 50 13.32 -5.56 1.24
CA MET A 50 13.56 -4.59 2.29
C MET A 50 12.73 -4.88 3.54
N LEU A 51 13.24 -4.43 4.68
CA LEU A 51 12.51 -4.30 5.94
C LEU A 51 12.39 -2.82 6.27
N MET A 52 11.25 -2.38 6.79
CA MET A 52 11.08 -1.04 7.34
C MET A 52 10.33 -1.11 8.66
N ALA A 53 10.45 -0.08 9.49
CA ALA A 53 9.71 0.02 10.75
C ALA A 53 9.29 1.45 11.09
N LEU A 54 8.04 1.59 11.56
CA LEU A 54 7.45 2.83 12.05
C LEU A 54 7.18 2.72 13.54
N ALA A 55 7.44 3.80 14.27
CA ALA A 55 7.19 3.86 15.71
C ALA A 55 5.70 3.88 16.02
N ASN A 56 5.30 3.11 17.04
CA ASN A 56 3.99 3.16 17.66
C ASN A 56 4.01 4.10 18.87
N LEU A 57 2.82 4.55 19.29
CA LEU A 57 2.67 5.46 20.43
C LEU A 57 3.07 4.84 21.78
N ASP A 58 3.03 3.52 21.89
CA ASP A 58 3.44 2.78 23.08
C ASP A 58 4.97 2.54 23.15
N GLY A 59 5.71 2.99 22.13
CA GLY A 59 7.17 2.87 22.02
C GLY A 59 7.65 1.60 21.31
N SER A 60 6.75 0.66 20.97
CA SER A 60 7.05 -0.45 20.06
C SER A 60 7.18 0.04 18.61
N PHE A 61 7.53 -0.85 17.68
CA PHE A 61 7.52 -0.51 16.25
C PHE A 61 6.76 -1.57 15.45
N THR A 62 5.95 -1.11 14.50
CA THR A 62 5.36 -1.96 13.48
C THR A 62 6.25 -1.89 12.25
N GLY A 63 6.84 -3.01 11.91
CA GLY A 63 7.62 -3.19 10.71
C GLY A 63 6.88 -3.91 9.62
N THR A 64 7.42 -3.78 8.42
CA THR A 64 6.94 -4.46 7.22
C THR A 64 8.12 -5.00 6.45
N VAL A 65 8.10 -6.31 6.19
CA VAL A 65 9.09 -6.99 5.35
C VAL A 65 8.50 -7.19 3.97
N TYR A 66 9.23 -6.77 2.94
CA TYR A 66 8.86 -6.85 1.53
C TYR A 66 9.84 -7.77 0.81
N LEU A 67 9.37 -8.89 0.30
CA LEU A 67 10.16 -9.86 -0.47
C LEU A 67 9.44 -10.19 -1.78
N PRO A 68 10.18 -10.66 -2.81
CA PRO A 68 9.58 -11.40 -3.92
C PRO A 68 8.70 -12.54 -3.41
N GLU A 69 7.63 -12.85 -4.14
CA GLU A 69 6.79 -14.01 -3.82
C GLU A 69 7.56 -15.31 -4.10
N GLU A 70 8.24 -15.39 -5.24
CA GLU A 70 8.94 -16.57 -5.73
C GLU A 70 10.42 -16.27 -6.07
N GLY A 71 11.24 -17.32 -6.19
CA GLY A 71 12.64 -17.24 -6.59
C GLY A 71 13.61 -17.17 -5.42
N LYS A 72 14.78 -16.58 -5.65
CA LYS A 72 15.82 -16.42 -4.62
C LYS A 72 15.46 -15.27 -3.67
N ASP A 73 15.71 -15.46 -2.38
CA ASP A 73 15.44 -14.51 -1.30
C ASP A 73 13.95 -14.13 -1.26
N SER A 74 13.07 -15.14 -1.40
CA SER A 74 11.62 -14.97 -1.56
C SER A 74 10.81 -15.61 -0.41
N PHE A 75 9.51 -15.29 -0.34
CA PHE A 75 8.60 -15.94 0.60
C PHE A 75 8.49 -17.46 0.35
N ASP A 76 8.38 -17.90 -0.90
CA ASP A 76 8.30 -19.32 -1.25
C ASP A 76 9.59 -20.10 -0.87
N GLU A 77 10.78 -19.54 -1.12
CA GLU A 77 12.03 -20.18 -0.70
C GLU A 77 12.10 -20.35 0.84
N CYS A 78 11.73 -19.30 1.59
CA CYS A 78 11.67 -19.36 3.05
C CYS A 78 10.63 -20.37 3.53
N ALA A 79 9.45 -20.41 2.91
CA ALA A 79 8.40 -21.37 3.25
C ALA A 79 8.86 -22.82 3.05
N GLN A 80 9.57 -23.11 1.97
CA GLN A 80 10.13 -24.43 1.66
C GLN A 80 11.21 -24.85 2.66
N ALA A 81 12.10 -23.92 3.03
CA ALA A 81 13.15 -24.17 4.02
C ALA A 81 12.62 -24.25 5.48
N GLY A 82 11.42 -23.73 5.74
CA GLY A 82 10.75 -23.80 7.03
C GLY A 82 11.32 -22.83 8.07
N GLU A 83 11.05 -23.08 9.36
CA GLU A 83 11.41 -22.16 10.47
C GLU A 83 12.90 -21.79 10.46
N LEU A 84 13.78 -22.78 10.30
CA LEU A 84 15.22 -22.54 10.18
C LEU A 84 15.55 -21.63 8.98
N GLY A 85 14.88 -21.83 7.84
CA GLY A 85 15.06 -20.98 6.67
C GLY A 85 14.65 -19.53 6.90
N SER A 86 13.52 -19.30 7.57
CA SER A 86 13.05 -17.97 7.93
C SER A 86 14.03 -17.27 8.89
N LYS A 87 14.48 -17.97 9.94
CA LYS A 87 15.45 -17.46 10.91
C LYS A 87 16.83 -17.19 10.28
N ASP A 88 17.31 -18.09 9.42
CA ASP A 88 18.55 -17.92 8.67
C ASP A 88 18.47 -16.74 7.70
N PHE A 89 17.31 -16.53 7.06
CA PHE A 89 17.07 -15.37 6.20
C PHE A 89 17.23 -14.06 6.97
N PHE A 90 16.57 -13.92 8.13
CA PHE A 90 16.68 -12.73 8.96
C PHE A 90 18.12 -12.52 9.47
N SER A 91 18.74 -13.55 10.04
CA SER A 91 20.11 -13.41 10.58
C SER A 91 21.15 -13.10 9.49
N THR A 92 20.97 -13.61 8.27
CA THR A 92 21.85 -13.33 7.13
C THR A 92 21.65 -11.92 6.58
N HIS A 93 20.39 -11.55 6.33
CA HIS A 93 20.08 -10.32 5.60
C HIS A 93 19.86 -9.12 6.52
N TYR A 94 19.36 -9.31 7.73
CA TYR A 94 19.03 -8.25 8.69
C TYR A 94 19.68 -8.51 10.07
N PRO A 95 21.00 -8.67 10.15
CA PRO A 95 21.69 -9.10 11.38
C PRO A 95 21.58 -8.09 12.55
N ASP A 96 21.28 -6.83 12.26
CA ASP A 96 21.10 -5.76 13.25
C ASP A 96 19.65 -5.59 13.70
N ALA A 97 18.67 -5.93 12.85
CA ALA A 97 17.26 -5.96 13.22
C ALA A 97 16.87 -7.26 13.91
N THR A 98 17.48 -8.39 13.53
CA THR A 98 17.17 -9.73 14.09
C THR A 98 17.20 -9.78 15.62
N PRO A 99 18.20 -9.21 16.31
CA PRO A 99 18.24 -9.22 17.78
C PRO A 99 17.17 -8.35 18.46
N LEU A 100 16.44 -7.53 17.68
CA LEU A 100 15.36 -6.66 18.16
C LEU A 100 13.98 -7.30 18.02
N LEU A 101 13.90 -8.50 17.45
CA LEU A 101 12.67 -9.23 17.19
C LEU A 101 12.49 -10.38 18.19
N ASP A 102 11.24 -10.68 18.51
CA ASP A 102 10.88 -11.90 19.22
C ASP A 102 10.99 -13.11 18.28
N ASP A 103 11.18 -14.30 18.86
CA ASP A 103 11.41 -15.53 18.10
C ASP A 103 10.24 -15.84 17.15
N GLU A 104 9.00 -15.54 17.54
CA GLU A 104 7.81 -15.70 16.71
C GLU A 104 7.81 -14.77 15.49
N MET A 105 8.42 -13.58 15.61
CA MET A 105 8.51 -12.63 14.50
C MET A 105 9.55 -13.06 13.46
N LEU A 106 10.50 -13.92 13.85
CA LEU A 106 11.43 -14.53 12.91
C LEU A 106 10.78 -15.61 12.05
N ASP A 107 9.62 -16.12 12.44
CA ASP A 107 8.84 -17.12 11.68
C ASP A 107 7.81 -16.46 10.74
N VAL A 108 7.76 -15.12 10.68
CA VAL A 108 6.77 -14.38 9.87
C VAL A 108 6.78 -14.76 8.38
N LEU A 109 7.93 -15.14 7.82
CA LEU A 109 8.06 -15.46 6.39
C LEU A 109 7.41 -16.80 6.03
N LEU A 110 7.04 -17.62 7.01
CA LEU A 110 6.32 -18.87 6.81
C LEU A 110 4.87 -18.64 6.37
N PRO A 111 4.20 -19.58 5.73
CA PRO A 111 2.76 -19.47 5.43
C PRO A 111 1.86 -19.31 6.68
N ALA A 112 0.63 -18.84 6.48
CA ALA A 112 -0.34 -18.56 7.55
C ALA A 112 -0.66 -19.78 8.40
N GLU A 113 -0.78 -20.94 7.77
CA GLU A 113 -1.01 -22.23 8.42
C GLU A 113 0.20 -22.73 9.23
N ARG A 114 1.36 -22.07 9.11
CA ARG A 114 2.61 -22.35 9.84
C ARG A 114 3.05 -21.18 10.73
N GLY A 115 2.13 -20.28 11.07
CA GLY A 115 2.38 -19.21 12.04
C GLY A 115 2.82 -17.88 11.46
N GLY A 116 3.20 -17.80 10.17
CA GLY A 116 3.54 -16.52 9.55
C GLY A 116 2.31 -15.89 8.90
N GLY A 117 1.89 -14.70 9.35
CA GLY A 117 0.62 -14.04 8.95
C GLY A 117 0.32 -14.00 7.44
N ALA A 118 -0.93 -13.65 7.09
CA ALA A 118 -1.37 -13.64 5.68
C ALA A 118 -0.44 -12.80 4.78
N LEU A 119 -0.09 -13.35 3.62
CA LEU A 119 0.76 -12.65 2.65
C LEU A 119 -0.03 -11.50 2.00
N GLY A 120 0.44 -10.28 2.19
CA GLY A 120 -0.13 -9.11 1.56
C GLY A 120 0.27 -9.01 0.09
N MET A 121 -0.70 -8.74 -0.79
CA MET A 121 -0.45 -8.53 -2.22
C MET A 121 -0.08 -7.07 -2.51
N LEU A 122 0.87 -6.86 -3.42
CA LEU A 122 1.24 -5.53 -3.91
C LEU A 122 1.07 -5.43 -5.42
N GLY A 123 0.59 -4.27 -5.86
CA GLY A 123 0.48 -3.94 -7.28
C GLY A 123 -0.16 -2.59 -7.49
N THR A 124 -0.05 -2.11 -8.72
CA THR A 124 -0.64 -0.85 -9.15
C THR A 124 -1.94 -1.13 -9.92
N MET A 125 -3.02 -0.44 -9.54
CA MET A 125 -4.27 -0.41 -10.27
C MET A 125 -4.40 0.92 -10.99
N ARG A 126 -4.70 0.87 -12.29
CA ARG A 126 -5.03 2.07 -13.08
C ARG A 126 -6.36 1.91 -13.77
N VAL A 127 -7.18 2.95 -13.73
CA VAL A 127 -8.45 3.02 -14.46
C VAL A 127 -8.40 4.10 -15.54
N SER A 128 -9.18 3.95 -16.60
CA SER A 128 -9.20 4.90 -17.73
C SER A 128 -9.81 6.26 -17.37
N THR A 129 -10.71 6.31 -16.39
CA THR A 129 -11.35 7.53 -15.90
C THR A 129 -11.82 7.34 -14.46
N PHE A 130 -11.79 8.41 -13.66
CA PHE A 130 -12.32 8.40 -12.29
C PHE A 130 -13.83 8.72 -12.26
N ALA A 131 -14.43 9.08 -13.39
CA ALA A 131 -15.86 9.32 -13.54
C ALA A 131 -16.41 8.49 -14.72
N PRO A 132 -16.65 7.18 -14.54
CA PRO A 132 -17.03 6.28 -15.64
C PRO A 132 -18.47 6.43 -16.13
N ALA A 133 -19.35 7.03 -15.31
CA ALA A 133 -20.76 7.24 -15.64
C ALA A 133 -21.32 8.46 -14.91
N PRO A 134 -22.46 9.03 -15.35
CA PRO A 134 -23.17 10.05 -14.60
C PRO A 134 -23.43 9.59 -13.16
N ARG A 135 -23.19 10.49 -12.20
CA ARG A 135 -23.37 10.25 -10.76
C ARG A 135 -22.52 9.10 -10.19
N LEU A 136 -21.42 8.74 -10.84
CA LEU A 136 -20.46 7.75 -10.36
C LEU A 136 -19.05 8.32 -10.41
N ALA A 137 -18.39 8.36 -9.25
CA ALA A 137 -16.98 8.70 -9.11
C ALA A 137 -16.23 7.55 -8.40
N LEU A 138 -14.99 7.33 -8.81
CA LEU A 138 -14.03 6.47 -8.14
C LEU A 138 -13.01 7.36 -7.44
N ILE A 139 -12.72 7.09 -6.18
CA ILE A 139 -11.73 7.79 -5.35
C ILE A 139 -10.82 6.79 -4.65
N GLY A 140 -9.62 7.22 -4.30
CA GLY A 140 -8.62 6.44 -3.60
C GLY A 140 -8.25 5.15 -4.31
N ASP A 141 -7.99 4.08 -3.55
CA ASP A 141 -7.55 2.78 -4.08
C ASP A 141 -8.52 2.16 -5.11
N ALA A 142 -9.80 2.53 -5.10
CA ALA A 142 -10.77 2.09 -6.12
C ALA A 142 -10.47 2.69 -7.51
N ALA A 143 -9.78 3.84 -7.55
CA ALA A 143 -9.34 4.52 -8.76
C ALA A 143 -7.86 4.30 -9.07
N HIS A 144 -7.01 4.30 -8.03
CA HIS A 144 -5.56 4.33 -8.16
C HIS A 144 -4.83 3.64 -6.99
N ALA A 145 -5.05 2.35 -6.74
CA ALA A 145 -4.19 1.64 -5.80
C ALA A 145 -2.73 1.65 -6.29
N ILE A 146 -1.79 2.02 -5.43
CA ILE A 146 -0.36 2.15 -5.73
C ILE A 146 0.49 1.35 -4.77
N VAL A 147 1.74 1.06 -5.16
CA VAL A 147 2.72 0.43 -4.27
C VAL A 147 3.12 1.36 -3.12
N PRO A 148 3.37 0.84 -1.90
CA PRO A 148 3.46 1.67 -0.69
C PRO A 148 4.82 2.36 -0.48
N PHE A 149 5.75 2.28 -1.44
CA PHE A 149 7.15 2.68 -1.22
C PHE A 149 7.38 4.18 -1.00
N PHE A 150 6.41 5.02 -1.39
CA PHE A 150 6.44 6.47 -1.10
C PHE A 150 5.58 6.88 0.10
N GLY A 151 4.81 5.96 0.70
CA GLY A 151 3.87 6.29 1.77
C GLY A 151 2.76 7.27 1.36
N GLN A 152 2.45 7.36 0.06
CA GLN A 152 1.53 8.36 -0.47
C GLN A 152 0.10 7.86 -0.73
N GLY A 153 -0.16 6.55 -0.74
CA GLY A 153 -1.49 6.02 -1.06
C GLY A 153 -2.62 6.67 -0.24
N CYS A 154 -2.53 6.60 1.10
CA CYS A 154 -3.51 7.22 2.00
C CYS A 154 -3.59 8.75 1.81
N ASN A 155 -2.45 9.44 1.67
CA ASN A 155 -2.41 10.89 1.47
C ASN A 155 -3.10 11.29 0.15
N CYS A 156 -2.86 10.55 -0.93
CA CYS A 156 -3.53 10.73 -2.21
C CYS A 156 -5.04 10.48 -2.11
N CYS A 157 -5.49 9.49 -1.34
CA CYS A 157 -6.90 9.26 -1.06
C CYS A 157 -7.55 10.44 -0.31
N PHE A 158 -6.85 11.04 0.66
CA PHE A 158 -7.36 12.23 1.34
C PHE A 158 -7.42 13.45 0.41
N GLU A 159 -6.42 13.61 -0.46
CA GLU A 159 -6.41 14.66 -1.47
C GLU A 159 -7.57 14.50 -2.46
N ASP A 160 -7.92 13.27 -2.87
CA ASP A 160 -9.11 13.02 -3.69
C ASP A 160 -10.38 13.56 -3.04
N CYS A 161 -10.60 13.22 -1.77
CA CYS A 161 -11.77 13.67 -1.02
C CYS A 161 -11.83 15.20 -0.96
N ALA A 162 -10.72 15.84 -0.59
CA ALA A 162 -10.67 17.30 -0.44
C ALA A 162 -10.87 18.02 -1.77
N THR A 163 -10.25 17.54 -2.85
CA THR A 163 -10.36 18.16 -4.18
C THR A 163 -11.71 17.90 -4.84
N LEU A 164 -12.32 16.74 -4.59
CA LEU A 164 -13.67 16.43 -5.06
C LEU A 164 -14.70 17.33 -4.37
N ASP A 165 -14.62 17.48 -3.05
CA ASP A 165 -15.47 18.38 -2.28
C ASP A 165 -15.38 19.82 -2.79
N ALA A 166 -14.16 20.33 -2.96
CA ALA A 166 -13.92 21.67 -3.51
C ALA A 166 -14.50 21.85 -4.93
N ALA A 167 -14.43 20.83 -5.79
CA ALA A 167 -15.00 20.88 -7.13
C ALA A 167 -16.54 20.92 -7.11
N ILE A 168 -17.18 20.18 -6.19
CA ILE A 168 -18.64 20.18 -6.00
C ILE A 168 -19.11 21.55 -5.50
N GLU A 169 -18.42 22.12 -4.51
CA GLU A 169 -18.73 23.45 -3.97
C GLU A 169 -18.57 24.54 -5.04
N ALA A 170 -17.49 24.51 -5.82
CA ALA A 170 -17.29 25.46 -6.92
C ALA A 170 -18.39 25.39 -8.00
N ALA A 171 -19.06 24.24 -8.15
CA ALA A 171 -20.20 24.06 -9.04
C ALA A 171 -21.55 24.48 -8.43
N GLY A 172 -21.54 25.03 -7.22
CA GLY A 172 -22.73 25.48 -6.48
C GLY A 172 -23.39 24.36 -5.66
N GLY A 173 -22.59 23.50 -5.04
CA GLY A 173 -23.05 22.53 -4.03
C GLY A 173 -24.04 21.50 -4.58
N ALA A 174 -23.81 21.00 -5.80
CA ALA A 174 -24.71 20.06 -6.48
C ALA A 174 -26.14 20.60 -6.72
N ALA A 175 -26.30 21.90 -7.01
CA ALA A 175 -27.61 22.52 -7.28
C ALA A 175 -28.46 21.80 -8.37
N THR A 176 -27.82 21.06 -9.29
CA THR A 176 -28.49 20.11 -10.20
C THR A 176 -27.57 18.91 -10.51
N ASP A 177 -28.17 17.75 -10.84
CA ASP A 177 -27.44 16.55 -11.30
C ASP A 177 -26.48 16.87 -12.46
N ALA A 178 -26.92 17.69 -13.43
CA ALA A 178 -26.11 18.06 -14.58
C ALA A 178 -24.87 18.89 -14.19
N LYS A 179 -24.96 19.77 -13.19
CA LYS A 179 -23.81 20.54 -12.70
C LYS A 179 -22.85 19.65 -11.92
N LEU A 180 -23.38 18.72 -11.13
CA LEU A 180 -22.60 17.74 -10.40
C LEU A 180 -21.80 16.84 -11.36
N ASP A 181 -22.44 16.31 -12.40
CA ASP A 181 -21.78 15.48 -13.41
C ASP A 181 -20.64 16.24 -14.12
N VAL A 182 -20.85 17.51 -14.46
CA VAL A 182 -19.81 18.36 -15.07
C VAL A 182 -18.64 18.59 -14.11
N ALA A 183 -18.92 18.86 -12.83
CA ALA A 183 -17.90 19.09 -11.81
C ALA A 183 -17.05 17.84 -11.56
N VAL A 184 -17.70 16.69 -11.35
CA VAL A 184 -17.04 15.40 -11.13
C VAL A 184 -16.21 15.00 -12.35
N ALA A 185 -16.73 15.21 -13.57
CA ALA A 185 -15.97 14.92 -14.78
C ALA A 185 -14.76 15.84 -14.95
N ALA A 186 -14.84 17.11 -14.54
CA ALA A 186 -13.70 18.03 -14.56
C ALA A 186 -12.63 17.63 -13.53
N TRP A 187 -13.05 17.39 -12.28
CA TRP A 187 -12.20 16.89 -11.21
C TRP A 187 -11.48 15.60 -11.62
N ALA A 188 -12.22 14.63 -12.18
CA ALA A 188 -11.66 13.34 -12.59
C ALA A 188 -10.54 13.48 -13.63
N ARG A 189 -10.64 14.44 -14.56
CA ARG A 189 -9.60 14.69 -15.57
C ARG A 189 -8.33 15.27 -14.95
N GLU A 190 -8.49 16.22 -14.03
CA GLU A 190 -7.37 16.84 -13.34
C GLU A 190 -6.69 15.85 -12.39
N ARG A 191 -7.48 15.20 -11.54
CA ARG A 191 -6.96 14.32 -10.50
C ARG A 191 -6.23 13.10 -11.06
N LYS A 192 -6.70 12.58 -12.19
CA LYS A 192 -6.07 11.45 -12.89
C LYS A 192 -4.61 11.73 -13.26
N VAL A 193 -4.27 12.95 -13.71
CA VAL A 193 -2.88 13.30 -14.06
C VAL A 193 -1.98 13.17 -12.85
N ASN A 194 -2.42 13.68 -11.70
CA ASN A 194 -1.66 13.64 -10.46
C ASN A 194 -1.56 12.21 -9.90
N ALA A 195 -2.65 11.44 -9.98
CA ALA A 195 -2.70 10.05 -9.49
C ALA A 195 -1.85 9.11 -10.37
N ASP A 196 -1.88 9.27 -11.70
CA ASP A 196 -1.04 8.50 -12.60
C ASP A 196 0.45 8.84 -12.42
N ALA A 197 0.80 10.07 -11.98
CA ALA A 197 2.17 10.49 -11.75
C ALA A 197 2.82 9.90 -10.48
N ILE A 198 2.02 9.64 -9.44
CA ILE A 198 2.51 9.03 -8.19
C ILE A 198 2.50 7.49 -8.22
N ALA A 199 1.80 6.90 -9.20
CA ALA A 199 1.51 5.46 -9.32
C ALA A 199 2.53 4.63 -10.10
#